data_AF-A0A183AZ89-F1
#
_entry.id   AF-A0A183AZ89-F1
#
_cell.length_a   1.000
_cell.length_b   1.000
_cell.length_c   1.000
_cell.angle_alpha   90.00
_cell.angle_beta   90.00
_cell.angle_gamma   90.00
#
_symmetry.space_group_name_H-M   'P 1'
#
loop_
_entity.id
_entity.type
_entity.pdbx_description
1 polymer ?
#
loop_
_entity_poly.entity_id
_entity_poly.type
_entity_poly.pdbx_seq_one_letter_code
_entity_poly.pdbx_strand_id
1 'polypeptide(L)'
;MVGKQYLALVWGHVGVRTVPCDPETVHEVRPNVYLVQMGLGSIDHQWPCGREQKLVAPFTDPRCRNVRDCSTIVVVLEHGRVLGEPASRLLLIPKTGRRHQLRVHCAAGLGHPIVGDLSYSPWPFISQHNALNHDSSLDYRLNRMMLHAYRLNMIIRSQREGALVHHHRDRKGFLHDTLVDKHQVLDLCTGDPNFFPSDSHAWSVETELHSLSQWRDTFTL
;
A
#
# COMPACT_ATOMS: atom_id res chain seq x y z
N MET A 1 8.80 -11.32 -14.00
CA MET A 1 8.46 -10.09 -13.27
C MET A 1 7.54 -10.46 -12.11
N VAL A 2 7.54 -9.72 -10.99
CA VAL A 2 6.59 -9.94 -9.87
C VAL A 2 5.73 -8.70 -9.73
N GLY A 3 4.46 -8.82 -10.07
CA GLY A 3 3.44 -7.79 -9.88
C GLY A 3 2.82 -7.87 -8.49
N LYS A 4 2.66 -6.73 -7.81
CA LYS A 4 2.06 -6.64 -6.48
C LYS A 4 1.07 -5.48 -6.43
N GLN A 5 -0.13 -5.73 -5.92
CA GLN A 5 -1.14 -4.71 -5.64
C GLN A 5 -1.58 -4.79 -4.19
N TYR A 6 -1.79 -3.62 -3.61
CA TYR A 6 -2.33 -3.47 -2.27
C TYR A 6 -3.52 -2.54 -2.30
N LEU A 7 -4.50 -2.84 -1.48
CA LEU A 7 -5.58 -1.92 -1.18
C LEU A 7 -5.31 -1.28 0.18
N ALA A 8 -5.55 0.02 0.29
CA ALA A 8 -5.41 0.74 1.54
C ALA A 8 -6.55 1.73 1.76
N LEU A 9 -6.90 1.97 3.03
CA LEU A 9 -7.62 3.16 3.43
C LEU A 9 -6.62 4.12 4.09
N VAL A 10 -6.64 5.38 3.66
CA VAL A 10 -5.84 6.46 4.23
C VAL A 10 -6.74 7.58 4.75
N TRP A 11 -6.27 8.30 5.76
CA TRP A 11 -6.98 9.48 6.25
C TRP A 11 -7.00 10.60 5.20
N GLY A 12 -8.08 11.38 5.19
CA GLY A 12 -8.35 12.49 4.27
C GLY A 12 -8.66 12.12 2.82
N HIS A 13 -9.06 13.12 2.04
CA HIS A 13 -9.32 13.01 0.60
C HIS A 13 -8.03 13.31 -0.20
N VAL A 14 -7.38 12.28 -0.72
CA VAL A 14 -6.13 12.40 -1.49
C VAL A 14 -6.39 13.17 -2.77
N GLY A 15 -5.53 14.14 -3.09
CA GLY A 15 -5.63 14.99 -4.29
C GLY A 15 -6.46 16.25 -4.11
N VAL A 16 -7.16 16.40 -2.99
CA VAL A 16 -7.81 17.67 -2.62
C VAL A 16 -6.72 18.61 -2.09
N ARG A 17 -6.70 19.87 -2.56
CA ARG A 17 -5.64 20.89 -2.31
C ARG A 17 -5.42 21.30 -0.84
N THR A 18 -5.99 20.58 0.11
CA THR A 18 -5.85 20.82 1.56
C THR A 18 -4.54 20.32 2.13
N VAL A 19 -3.83 19.43 1.43
CA VAL A 19 -2.55 18.84 1.86
C VAL A 19 -1.50 19.15 0.79
N PRO A 20 -0.53 20.04 1.04
CA PRO A 20 0.52 20.31 0.07
C PRO A 20 1.41 19.07 -0.08
N CYS A 21 1.51 18.53 -1.28
CA CYS A 21 2.49 17.49 -1.60
C CYS A 21 3.77 18.15 -2.11
N ASP A 22 4.93 17.59 -1.76
CA ASP A 22 6.21 18.02 -2.34
C ASP A 22 6.30 17.53 -3.80
N PRO A 23 6.33 18.44 -4.79
CA PRO A 23 6.36 18.08 -6.20
C PRO A 23 7.66 17.36 -6.61
N GLU A 24 8.73 17.39 -5.80
CA GLU A 24 9.92 16.59 -6.09
C GLU A 24 9.66 15.10 -5.81
N THR A 25 8.80 14.78 -4.84
CA THR A 25 8.56 13.40 -4.38
C THR A 25 7.23 12.81 -4.83
N VAL A 26 6.23 13.64 -5.14
CA VAL A 26 4.90 13.22 -5.59
C VAL A 26 4.56 13.88 -6.91
N HIS A 27 4.42 13.05 -7.94
CA HIS A 27 4.09 13.49 -9.30
C HIS A 27 2.71 12.98 -9.68
N GLU A 28 1.78 13.87 -10.02
CA GLU A 28 0.51 13.45 -10.62
C GLU A 28 0.76 13.06 -12.08
N VAL A 29 0.63 11.76 -12.38
CA VAL A 29 0.87 11.21 -13.73
C VAL A 29 -0.35 11.42 -14.63
N ARG A 30 -1.54 11.35 -14.02
CA ARG A 30 -2.85 11.63 -14.61
C ARG A 30 -3.87 11.87 -13.48
N PRO A 31 -5.07 12.38 -13.75
CA PRO A 31 -6.05 12.70 -12.71
C PRO A 31 -6.25 11.57 -11.70
N ASN A 32 -5.98 11.87 -10.42
CA ASN A 32 -6.10 10.95 -9.28
C ASN A 32 -5.14 9.74 -9.31
N VAL A 33 -4.04 9.84 -10.06
CA VAL A 33 -2.99 8.83 -10.15
C VAL A 33 -1.63 9.49 -9.92
N TYR A 34 -0.95 9.05 -8.87
CA TYR A 34 0.29 9.65 -8.42
C TYR A 34 1.44 8.64 -8.49
N LEU A 35 2.62 9.12 -8.87
CA LEU A 35 3.88 8.45 -8.65
C LEU A 35 4.53 9.07 -7.41
N VAL A 36 4.59 8.29 -6.33
CA VAL A 36 5.34 8.66 -5.13
C VAL A 36 6.74 8.05 -5.24
N GLN A 37 7.76 8.89 -5.36
CA GLN A 37 9.16 8.49 -5.50
C GLN A 37 10.02 9.27 -4.50
N MET A 38 10.66 8.54 -3.58
CA MET A 38 11.55 9.13 -2.58
C MET A 38 12.56 8.10 -2.08
N GLY A 39 13.67 8.59 -1.53
CA GLY A 39 14.61 7.76 -0.78
C GLY A 39 14.03 7.38 0.58
N LEU A 40 14.12 6.10 0.94
CA LEU A 40 13.80 5.62 2.29
C LEU A 40 15.03 5.00 2.94
N GLY A 41 15.25 5.32 4.20
CA GLY A 41 16.31 4.74 5.01
C GLY A 41 15.79 4.26 6.36
N SER A 42 16.69 4.07 7.31
CA SER A 42 16.35 3.63 8.66
C SER A 42 16.77 4.66 9.70
N ILE A 43 15.96 4.79 10.74
CA ILE A 43 16.29 5.52 11.97
C ILE A 43 16.13 4.61 13.18
N ASP A 44 16.86 4.91 14.24
CA ASP A 44 16.62 4.34 15.56
C ASP A 44 15.74 5.34 16.34
N HIS A 45 14.56 4.89 16.78
CA HIS A 45 13.58 5.72 17.47
C HIS A 45 13.34 5.17 18.88
N GLN A 46 13.34 6.07 19.86
CA GLN A 46 12.99 5.75 21.24
C GLN A 46 11.58 6.26 21.53
N TRP A 47 10.68 5.34 21.87
CA TRP A 47 9.31 5.63 22.25
C TRP A 47 9.26 6.24 23.67
N PRO A 48 8.20 6.98 24.04
CA PRO A 48 8.05 7.55 25.40
C PRO A 48 8.14 6.53 26.54
N CYS A 49 7.78 5.27 26.28
CA CYS A 49 7.91 4.16 27.22
C CYS A 49 9.36 3.63 27.38
N GLY A 50 10.34 4.25 26.73
CA GLY A 50 11.75 3.84 26.74
C GLY A 50 12.10 2.73 25.74
N ARG A 51 11.10 2.17 25.04
CA ARG A 51 11.33 1.14 24.01
C ARG A 51 12.11 1.72 22.83
N GLU A 52 13.18 1.05 22.43
CA GLU A 52 13.88 1.33 21.18
C GLU A 52 13.31 0.53 20.02
N GLN A 53 13.16 1.18 18.87
CA GLN A 53 12.67 0.55 17.66
C GLN A 53 13.32 1.17 16.42
N LYS A 54 13.86 0.31 15.56
CA LYS A 54 14.31 0.72 14.22
C LYS A 54 13.10 0.96 13.33
N LEU A 55 12.93 2.17 12.83
CA LEU A 55 11.85 2.56 11.94
C LEU A 55 12.39 2.93 10.55
N VAL A 56 11.50 2.95 9.57
CA VAL A 56 11.81 3.44 8.21
C VAL A 56 11.36 4.89 8.11
N ALA A 57 12.22 5.76 7.59
CA ALA A 57 11.96 7.19 7.48
C ALA A 57 12.32 7.70 6.06
N PRO A 58 11.72 8.81 5.61
CA PRO A 58 12.11 9.46 4.37
C PRO A 58 13.55 9.98 4.46
N PHE A 59 14.20 10.17 3.30
CA PHE A 59 15.54 10.74 3.19
C PHE A 59 15.65 12.16 3.76
N THR A 60 14.52 12.85 3.91
CA THR A 60 14.42 14.19 4.50
C THR A 60 14.57 14.20 6.02
N ASP A 61 14.43 13.06 6.72
CA ASP A 61 14.72 13.00 8.16
C ASP A 61 16.25 13.02 8.37
N PRO A 62 16.80 13.98 9.14
CA PRO A 62 18.24 14.13 9.32
C PRO A 62 18.92 12.94 10.02
N ARG A 63 18.15 12.08 10.70
CA ARG A 63 18.65 10.86 11.35
C ARG A 63 18.70 9.68 10.40
N CYS A 64 18.15 9.81 9.19
CA CYS A 64 17.96 8.72 8.25
C CYS A 64 19.30 8.20 7.72
N ARG A 65 19.49 6.88 7.78
CA ARG A 65 20.71 6.19 7.34
C ARG A 65 20.39 5.14 6.29
N ASN A 66 21.38 4.77 5.49
CA ASN A 66 21.27 3.71 4.47
C ASN A 66 20.11 3.95 3.49
N VAL A 67 19.94 5.21 3.07
CA VAL A 67 18.87 5.63 2.16
C VAL A 67 18.98 4.87 0.85
N ARG A 68 17.84 4.41 0.35
CA ARG A 68 17.71 3.80 -0.97
C ARG A 68 16.43 4.26 -1.64
N ASP A 69 16.52 4.55 -2.92
CA ASP A 69 15.37 4.98 -3.70
C ASP A 69 14.31 3.88 -3.79
N CYS A 70 13.07 4.34 -3.77
CA CYS A 70 11.90 3.52 -4.00
C CYS A 70 10.74 4.35 -4.56
N SER A 71 9.83 3.65 -5.21
CA SER A 71 8.71 4.23 -5.92
C SER A 71 7.47 3.34 -5.86
N THR A 72 6.33 4.01 -5.79
CA THR A 72 5.00 3.40 -5.69
C THR A 72 4.05 4.20 -6.57
N ILE A 73 3.31 3.52 -7.46
CA ILE A 73 2.16 4.13 -8.14
C ILE A 73 0.97 4.04 -7.19
N VAL A 74 0.26 5.14 -7.04
CA VAL A 74 -0.93 5.30 -6.20
C VAL A 74 -2.09 5.69 -7.09
N VAL A 75 -3.19 4.95 -6.99
CA VAL A 75 -4.45 5.27 -7.67
C VAL A 75 -5.48 5.53 -6.60
N VAL A 76 -6.11 6.71 -6.61
CA VAL A 76 -7.24 7.00 -5.73
C VAL A 76 -8.47 6.37 -6.35
N LEU A 77 -9.02 5.35 -5.71
CA LEU A 77 -10.22 4.65 -6.18
C LEU A 77 -11.47 5.41 -5.77
N GLU A 78 -11.55 5.78 -4.50
CA GLU A 78 -12.75 6.37 -3.89
C GLU A 78 -12.36 7.42 -2.84
N HIS A 79 -13.19 8.46 -2.71
CA HIS A 79 -13.26 9.31 -1.53
C HIS A 79 -14.47 8.93 -0.71
N GLY A 80 -14.33 9.01 0.61
CA GLY A 80 -15.39 8.65 1.53
C GLY A 80 -15.07 9.04 2.96
N ARG A 81 -15.63 8.29 3.90
CA ARG A 81 -15.42 8.48 5.33
C ARG A 81 -15.20 7.17 6.07
N VAL A 82 -14.42 7.27 7.14
CA VAL A 82 -14.19 6.23 8.14
C VAL A 82 -14.39 6.89 9.50
N LEU A 83 -15.20 6.30 10.38
CA LEU A 83 -15.49 6.87 11.70
C LEU A 83 -16.04 8.30 11.66
N GLY A 84 -16.71 8.68 10.56
CA GLY A 84 -17.18 10.04 10.32
C GLY A 84 -16.11 11.00 9.78
N GLU A 85 -14.83 10.62 9.78
CA GLU A 85 -13.73 11.43 9.28
C GLU A 85 -13.44 11.16 7.80
N PRO A 86 -13.02 12.18 7.02
CA PRO A 86 -12.64 12.01 5.62
C PRO A 86 -11.56 10.94 5.44
N ALA A 87 -11.69 10.11 4.42
CA ALA A 87 -10.73 9.07 4.08
C ALA A 87 -10.77 8.72 2.59
N SER A 88 -9.70 8.11 2.08
CA SER A 88 -9.59 7.67 0.69
C SER A 88 -9.25 6.20 0.60
N ARG A 89 -9.87 5.53 -0.37
CA ARG A 89 -9.50 4.17 -0.76
C ARG A 89 -8.52 4.19 -1.91
N LEU A 90 -7.38 3.55 -1.72
CA LEU A 90 -6.25 3.55 -2.64
C LEU A 90 -5.95 2.16 -3.17
N LEU A 91 -5.54 2.10 -4.44
CA LEU A 91 -4.76 0.99 -5.00
C LEU A 91 -3.29 1.41 -5.05
N LEU A 92 -2.42 0.63 -4.40
CA LEU A 92 -0.98 0.86 -4.34
C LEU A 92 -0.25 -0.22 -5.14
N ILE A 93 0.60 0.22 -6.07
CA ILE A 93 1.39 -0.63 -6.96
C ILE A 93 2.87 -0.32 -6.74
N PRO A 94 3.55 -0.98 -5.78
CA PRO A 94 4.96 -0.74 -5.53
C PRO A 94 5.83 -1.26 -6.67
N LYS A 95 6.76 -0.42 -7.15
CA LYS A 95 7.79 -0.80 -8.13
C LYS A 95 9.06 -1.38 -7.49
N THR A 96 9.16 -1.21 -6.18
CA THR A 96 10.28 -1.61 -5.32
C THR A 96 9.74 -2.27 -4.05
N GLY A 97 10.59 -2.89 -3.25
CA GLY A 97 10.17 -3.70 -2.09
C GLY A 97 10.82 -3.30 -0.78
N ARG A 98 10.88 -2.01 -0.45
CA ARG A 98 11.47 -1.55 0.82
C ARG A 98 10.55 -1.88 2.01
N ARG A 99 11.16 -2.09 3.18
CA ARG A 99 10.42 -2.28 4.43
C ARG A 99 9.52 -1.06 4.66
N HIS A 100 8.25 -1.30 4.99
CA HIS A 100 7.25 -0.25 5.25
C HIS A 100 7.06 0.79 4.13
N GLN A 101 7.53 0.53 2.90
CA GLN A 101 7.50 1.48 1.80
C GLN A 101 6.14 2.15 1.61
N LEU A 102 5.08 1.33 1.53
CA LEU A 102 3.72 1.81 1.31
C LEU A 102 3.24 2.73 2.44
N ARG A 103 3.55 2.36 3.69
CA ARG A 103 3.16 3.11 4.89
C ARG A 103 3.81 4.49 4.91
N VAL A 104 5.12 4.54 4.65
CA VAL A 104 5.87 5.81 4.58
C VAL A 104 5.46 6.62 3.35
N HIS A 105 5.25 6.02 2.19
CA HIS A 105 4.80 6.77 1.00
C HIS A 105 3.44 7.42 1.21
N CYS A 106 2.51 6.72 1.86
CA CYS A 106 1.22 7.28 2.24
C CYS A 106 1.37 8.42 3.27
N ALA A 107 2.06 8.18 4.38
CA ALA A 107 2.20 9.19 5.45
C ALA A 107 3.07 10.39 5.05
N ALA A 108 4.23 10.15 4.41
CA ALA A 108 5.25 11.15 4.11
C ALA A 108 5.15 11.77 2.73
N GLY A 109 4.88 10.93 1.73
CA GLY A 109 4.79 11.40 0.35
C GLY A 109 3.48 12.11 0.13
N LEU A 110 2.39 11.37 0.30
CA LEU A 110 1.06 11.92 0.10
C LEU A 110 0.62 12.86 1.23
N GLY A 111 1.11 12.66 2.46
CA GLY A 111 0.57 13.36 3.64
C GLY A 111 -0.70 12.72 4.20
N HIS A 112 -1.01 11.50 3.76
CA HIS A 112 -2.23 10.75 4.07
C HIS A 112 -1.87 9.39 4.70
N PRO A 113 -1.67 9.31 6.03
CA PRO A 113 -1.29 8.05 6.68
C PRO A 113 -2.38 6.99 6.55
N ILE A 114 -1.95 5.72 6.55
CA ILE A 114 -2.86 4.57 6.49
C ILE A 114 -3.67 4.50 7.78
N VAL A 115 -4.98 4.32 7.63
CA VAL A 115 -5.94 4.15 8.72
C VAL A 115 -5.54 2.94 9.58
N GLY A 116 -5.48 3.13 10.90
CA GLY A 116 -5.04 2.12 11.87
C GLY A 116 -3.52 1.91 11.94
N ASP A 117 -2.71 2.77 11.30
CA ASP A 117 -1.25 2.70 11.39
C ASP A 117 -0.71 3.43 12.62
N LEU A 118 -0.60 2.70 13.73
CA LEU A 118 -0.12 3.25 15.01
C LEU A 118 1.35 3.73 14.99
N SER A 119 2.14 3.41 13.96
CA SER A 119 3.53 3.85 13.89
C SER A 119 3.68 5.16 13.12
N TYR A 120 3.05 5.26 11.95
CA TYR A 120 3.27 6.36 11.02
C TYR A 120 2.18 7.43 11.06
N SER A 121 1.00 7.11 11.57
CA SER A 121 -0.09 8.07 11.76
C SER A 121 0.27 9.18 12.77
N PRO A 122 0.77 8.88 13.99
CA PRO A 122 1.11 9.92 14.96
C PRO A 122 2.49 10.56 14.70
N TRP A 123 3.22 10.16 13.66
CA TRP A 123 4.65 10.40 13.57
C TRP A 123 4.97 11.84 13.10
N PRO A 124 5.45 12.74 13.99
CA PRO A 124 5.50 14.19 13.74
C PRO A 124 6.82 14.68 13.12
N PHE A 125 7.72 13.77 12.72
CA PHE A 125 9.03 14.12 12.13
C PHE A 125 9.03 14.06 10.60
N ILE A 126 7.94 13.59 10.02
CA ILE A 126 7.73 13.54 8.58
C ILE A 126 6.96 14.83 8.23
N SER A 127 7.74 15.91 8.12
CA SER A 127 7.35 17.23 7.59
C SER A 127 6.11 17.88 8.22
N GLN A 128 6.37 18.62 9.31
CA GLN A 128 5.43 19.41 10.13
C GLN A 128 4.58 20.49 9.39
N HIS A 129 4.61 20.54 8.06
CA HIS A 129 3.85 21.51 7.26
C HIS A 129 2.89 20.89 6.24
N ASN A 130 3.00 19.58 5.96
CA ASN A 130 2.31 18.93 4.85
C ASN A 130 1.57 17.64 5.24
N ALA A 131 1.45 17.33 6.53
CA ALA A 131 0.69 16.18 7.02
C ALA A 131 -0.76 16.61 7.30
N LEU A 132 -1.71 15.70 7.02
CA LEU A 132 -3.07 15.88 7.49
C LEU A 132 -3.11 15.98 9.01
N ASN A 133 -3.83 17.00 9.51
CA ASN A 133 -4.26 17.04 10.89
C ASN A 133 -5.52 16.16 11.01
N HIS A 134 -5.34 14.86 11.28
CA HIS A 134 -6.43 13.98 11.68
C HIS A 134 -6.31 13.60 13.16
N ASP A 135 -7.42 13.24 13.78
CA ASP A 135 -7.42 12.75 15.15
C ASP A 135 -6.79 11.35 15.22
N SER A 136 -5.49 11.31 15.53
CA SER A 136 -4.74 10.05 15.69
C SER A 136 -5.29 9.13 16.78
N SER A 137 -6.14 9.62 17.70
CA SER A 137 -6.82 8.77 18.69
C SER A 137 -7.77 7.77 18.02
N LEU A 138 -8.29 8.09 16.84
CA LEU A 138 -9.17 7.22 16.07
C LEU A 138 -8.47 5.95 15.57
N ASP A 139 -7.16 6.01 15.32
CA ASP A 139 -6.39 4.83 14.92
C ASP A 139 -6.35 3.76 16.02
N TYR A 140 -6.41 4.17 17.31
CA TYR A 140 -6.47 3.25 18.45
C TYR A 140 -7.84 2.57 18.61
N ARG A 141 -8.89 3.08 17.95
CA ARG A 141 -10.21 2.42 17.94
C ARG A 141 -10.28 1.24 16.96
N LEU A 142 -9.23 1.04 16.17
CA LEU A 142 -9.16 0.03 15.13
C LEU A 142 -8.26 -1.13 15.56
N ASN A 143 -8.74 -2.36 15.35
CA ASN A 143 -8.01 -3.56 15.75
C ASN A 143 -6.88 -3.96 14.77
N ARG A 144 -6.77 -3.24 13.64
CA ARG A 144 -5.78 -3.52 12.59
C ARG A 144 -5.56 -2.30 11.72
N MET A 145 -4.42 -2.30 11.04
CA MET A 145 -4.10 -1.38 9.95
C MET A 145 -4.86 -1.76 8.67
N MET A 146 -5.38 -0.75 7.98
CA MET A 146 -6.14 -0.88 6.74
C MET A 146 -5.23 -0.92 5.51
N LEU A 147 -4.31 -1.89 5.52
CA LEU A 147 -3.45 -2.23 4.38
C LEU A 147 -3.59 -3.71 4.08
N HIS A 148 -3.93 -4.03 2.83
CA HIS A 148 -4.25 -5.40 2.40
C HIS A 148 -3.49 -5.78 1.14
N ALA A 149 -2.82 -6.93 1.15
CA ALA A 149 -2.17 -7.49 -0.04
C ALA A 149 -3.24 -8.09 -0.97
N TYR A 150 -3.68 -7.29 -1.94
CA TYR A 150 -4.83 -7.60 -2.77
C TYR A 150 -4.51 -8.62 -3.86
N ARG A 151 -3.42 -8.42 -4.60
CA ARG A 151 -3.02 -9.28 -5.72
C ARG A 151 -1.51 -9.47 -5.81
N LEU A 152 -1.10 -10.69 -6.12
CA LEU A 152 0.27 -11.08 -6.41
C LEU A 152 0.31 -11.84 -7.73
N ASN A 153 1.07 -11.33 -8.69
CA ASN A 153 1.31 -11.98 -9.97
C ASN A 153 2.80 -12.30 -10.12
N MET A 154 3.17 -13.55 -10.43
CA MET A 154 4.57 -13.90 -10.62
C MET A 154 4.74 -15.10 -11.55
N ILE A 155 5.86 -15.11 -12.29
CA ILE A 155 6.26 -16.25 -13.10
C ILE A 155 7.03 -17.25 -12.21
N ILE A 156 6.53 -18.47 -12.11
CA ILE A 156 7.21 -19.59 -11.48
C ILE A 156 8.03 -20.31 -12.55
N ARG A 157 9.35 -20.41 -12.30
CA ARG A 157 10.28 -21.14 -13.16
C ARG A 157 10.79 -22.35 -12.40
N SER A 158 10.65 -23.54 -12.97
CA SER A 158 11.36 -24.73 -12.49
C SER A 158 12.58 -24.98 -13.37
N GLN A 159 13.74 -25.21 -12.76
CA GLN A 159 14.91 -25.73 -13.46
C GLN A 159 14.97 -27.28 -13.47
N ARG A 160 14.05 -27.95 -12.79
CA ARG A 160 13.93 -29.42 -12.82
C ARG A 160 12.99 -29.81 -13.94
N GLU A 161 13.45 -30.68 -14.84
CA GLU A 161 12.71 -31.19 -16.02
C GLU A 161 11.44 -32.00 -15.69
N GLY A 162 11.08 -32.16 -14.42
CA GLY A 162 9.87 -32.85 -13.98
C GLY A 162 9.23 -32.25 -12.73
N ALA A 163 9.39 -30.95 -12.46
CA ALA A 163 8.67 -30.33 -11.34
C ALA A 163 7.16 -30.27 -11.65
N LEU A 164 6.42 -31.17 -11.01
CA LEU A 164 4.96 -31.17 -11.02
C LEU A 164 4.44 -30.05 -10.11
N VAL A 165 3.58 -29.19 -10.64
CA VAL A 165 2.87 -28.19 -9.83
C VAL A 165 1.70 -28.88 -9.13
N HIS A 166 1.78 -28.97 -7.81
CA HIS A 166 0.69 -29.53 -7.01
C HIS A 166 -0.46 -28.52 -6.93
N HIS A 167 -1.48 -28.70 -7.77
CA HIS A 167 -2.73 -27.97 -7.63
C HIS A 167 -3.53 -28.51 -6.43
N HIS A 168 -3.50 -27.80 -5.30
CA HIS A 168 -4.19 -28.24 -4.08
C HIS A 168 -5.73 -28.32 -4.22
N ARG A 169 -6.31 -27.71 -5.26
CA ARG A 169 -7.77 -27.70 -5.49
C ARG A 169 -8.33 -28.83 -6.33
N ASP A 170 -7.50 -29.66 -6.98
CA ASP A 170 -8.00 -30.75 -7.81
C ASP A 170 -7.37 -32.09 -7.41
N ARG A 171 -8.10 -32.86 -6.59
CA ARG A 171 -7.78 -34.26 -6.30
C ARG A 171 -8.30 -35.23 -7.40
N LYS A 172 -8.92 -34.72 -8.47
CA LYS A 172 -9.54 -35.54 -9.52
C LYS A 172 -9.23 -35.00 -10.91
N GLY A 173 -7.99 -35.15 -11.36
CA GLY A 173 -7.65 -34.86 -12.74
C GLY A 173 -6.16 -34.78 -12.94
N PHE A 174 -5.49 -35.93 -12.98
CA PHE A 174 -4.18 -36.02 -13.63
C PHE A 174 -4.38 -35.82 -15.14
N LEU A 175 -4.50 -34.56 -15.56
CA LEU A 175 -4.26 -34.23 -16.96
C LEU A 175 -2.76 -34.36 -17.18
N HIS A 176 -2.40 -35.37 -17.95
CA HIS A 176 -1.07 -35.66 -18.44
C HIS A 176 -0.74 -34.63 -19.53
N ASP A 177 -0.75 -33.34 -19.19
CA ASP A 177 -0.43 -32.29 -20.14
C ASP A 177 1.09 -32.21 -20.21
N THR A 178 1.64 -32.67 -21.33
CA THR A 178 3.06 -32.60 -21.65
C THR A 178 3.47 -31.13 -21.62
N LEU A 179 4.12 -30.72 -20.53
CA LEU A 179 4.55 -29.34 -20.29
C LEU A 179 5.61 -28.93 -21.32
N VAL A 180 5.17 -28.44 -22.48
CA VAL A 180 6.06 -27.84 -23.50
C VAL A 180 6.51 -26.44 -23.09
N ASP A 181 5.86 -25.81 -22.11
CA ASP A 181 6.23 -24.47 -21.63
C ASP A 181 6.81 -24.51 -20.20
N LYS A 182 8.09 -24.10 -20.06
CA LYS A 182 8.87 -24.18 -18.81
C LYS A 182 8.49 -23.08 -17.80
N HIS A 183 7.45 -22.30 -18.08
CA HIS A 183 7.05 -21.13 -17.30
C HIS A 183 5.55 -21.17 -17.01
N GLN A 184 5.17 -21.16 -15.74
CA GLN A 184 3.78 -20.98 -15.32
C GLN A 184 3.62 -19.62 -14.66
N VAL A 185 2.54 -18.91 -14.99
CA VAL A 185 2.16 -17.66 -14.33
C VAL A 185 1.27 -18.00 -13.14
N LEU A 186 1.73 -17.70 -11.92
CA LEU A 186 0.91 -17.74 -10.71
C LEU A 186 0.26 -16.37 -10.51
N ASP A 187 -1.07 -16.32 -10.55
CA ASP A 187 -1.85 -15.13 -10.27
C ASP A 187 -2.76 -15.37 -9.05
N LEU A 188 -2.40 -14.78 -7.92
CA LEU A 188 -3.14 -14.86 -6.67
C LEU A 188 -3.88 -13.56 -6.45
N CYS A 189 -5.21 -13.62 -6.41
CA CYS A 189 -6.06 -12.51 -6.04
C CYS A 189 -6.84 -12.88 -4.77
N THR A 190 -6.87 -11.97 -3.81
CA THR A 190 -7.80 -12.05 -2.68
C THR A 190 -9.10 -11.35 -3.05
N GLY A 191 -10.19 -11.71 -2.39
CA GLY A 191 -11.42 -10.92 -2.45
C GLY A 191 -11.18 -9.49 -1.93
N ASP A 192 -12.04 -8.57 -2.32
CA ASP A 192 -12.01 -7.20 -1.79
C ASP A 192 -12.09 -7.25 -0.25
N PRO A 193 -11.09 -6.73 0.46
CA PRO A 193 -11.07 -6.83 1.91
C PRO A 193 -12.24 -6.05 2.50
N ASN A 194 -12.99 -6.71 3.37
CA ASN A 194 -13.86 -5.97 4.27
C ASN A 194 -12.98 -5.26 5.32
N PHE A 195 -12.67 -3.98 5.11
CA PHE A 195 -11.84 -3.18 6.01
C PHE A 195 -12.50 -3.00 7.40
N PHE A 196 -13.83 -3.04 7.48
CA PHE A 196 -14.58 -2.87 8.72
C PHE A 196 -15.60 -4.00 8.93
N PRO A 197 -15.61 -4.68 10.09
CA PRO A 197 -16.75 -5.50 10.50
C PRO A 197 -18.03 -4.65 10.57
N SER A 198 -19.20 -5.30 10.50
CA SER A 198 -20.56 -4.76 10.32
C SER A 198 -21.05 -3.71 11.34
N ASP A 199 -20.19 -3.21 12.22
CA ASP A 199 -20.51 -2.24 13.28
C ASP A 199 -20.29 -0.79 12.83
N SER A 200 -20.62 0.16 13.71
CA SER A 200 -20.66 1.64 13.61
C SER A 200 -19.41 2.36 13.07
N HIS A 201 -18.42 1.63 12.57
CA HIS A 201 -17.13 2.11 12.09
C HIS A 201 -17.01 1.98 10.56
N ALA A 202 -18.14 1.74 9.88
CA ALA A 202 -18.19 1.38 8.47
C ALA A 202 -17.59 2.45 7.54
N TRP A 203 -16.84 1.98 6.54
CA TRP A 203 -16.46 2.75 5.37
C TRP A 203 -17.71 3.18 4.60
N SER A 204 -17.85 4.48 4.36
CA SER A 204 -18.92 5.04 3.53
C SER A 204 -18.31 5.75 2.33
N VAL A 205 -18.63 5.28 1.12
CA VAL A 205 -18.21 5.92 -0.12
C VAL A 205 -19.02 7.18 -0.35
N GLU A 206 -18.34 8.29 -0.66
CA GLU A 206 -18.96 9.56 -1.07
C GLU A 206 -18.78 9.79 -2.57
N THR A 207 -17.60 9.47 -3.11
CA THR A 207 -17.27 9.65 -4.53
C THR A 207 -16.43 8.48 -5.05
N GLU A 208 -16.82 7.88 -6.17
CA GLU A 208 -15.98 6.92 -6.91
C GLU A 208 -15.21 7.65 -8.02
N LEU A 209 -13.89 7.44 -8.08
CA LEU A 209 -12.97 8.11 -9.01
C LEU A 209 -12.41 7.14 -10.05
N HIS A 210 -12.06 5.93 -9.63
CA HIS A 210 -11.52 4.87 -10.50
C HIS A 210 -12.08 3.51 -10.10
N SER A 211 -12.42 2.69 -11.09
CA SER A 211 -12.87 1.32 -10.82
C SER A 211 -11.67 0.38 -10.68
N LEU A 212 -11.66 -0.45 -9.65
CA LEU A 212 -10.59 -1.44 -9.41
C LEU A 212 -10.39 -2.39 -10.60
N SER A 213 -11.44 -2.65 -11.38
CA SER A 213 -11.41 -3.50 -12.58
C SER A 213 -10.50 -2.97 -13.68
N GLN A 214 -10.39 -1.64 -13.82
CA GLN A 214 -9.58 -0.96 -14.84
C GLN A 214 -8.06 -1.17 -14.61
N TRP A 215 -7.68 -1.59 -13.40
CA TRP A 215 -6.31 -1.72 -12.97
C TRP A 215 -5.89 -3.17 -12.74
N ARG A 216 -6.68 -4.14 -13.22
CA ARG A 216 -6.32 -5.56 -13.13
C ARG A 216 -5.08 -5.86 -13.96
N ASP A 217 -4.95 -5.34 -15.16
CA ASP A 217 -3.90 -5.80 -16.09
C ASP A 217 -2.65 -4.90 -16.10
N THR A 218 -2.43 -4.13 -15.04
CA THR A 218 -1.31 -3.17 -14.96
C THR A 218 0.08 -3.86 -14.86
N PHE A 219 0.15 -5.20 -14.81
CA PHE A 219 1.40 -5.97 -14.76
C PHE A 219 1.79 -6.63 -16.07
N THR A 220 0.97 -6.51 -17.11
CA THR A 220 1.09 -7.30 -18.34
C THR A 220 1.92 -6.62 -19.44
N LEU A 221 2.85 -5.73 -19.08
CA LEU A 221 3.85 -5.14 -19.98
C LEU A 221 5.25 -5.68 -19.67
#